data_AF-A0A7S2IWA5-F1
#
_entry.id   AF-A0A7S2IWA5-F1
#
_cell.length_a   1.000
_cell.length_b   1.000
_cell.length_c   1.000
_cell.angle_alpha   90.00
_cell.angle_beta   90.00
_cell.angle_gamma   90.00
#
_symmetry.space_group_name_H-M   'P 1'
#
loop_
_entity.id
_entity.type
_entity.pdbx_description
1 polymer ?
#
loop_
_entity_poly.entity_id
_entity_poly.type
_entity_poly.pdbx_seq_one_letter_code
_entity_poly.pdbx_strand_id
1 'polypeptide(L)'
;KMGVSGCMRECAEAQGKDVGLVATAKGWNLYICGNHGTSPKHATLFLNDISDDEAIMYIDRVMMYYTFTADPLTRTSKWLENLEGGLEHVREVVVDDKLGLCEELDARMKSQIDTYECEWKKVVDTPALRARFRQFANVEDKKYGDLEWSKQRKQRKIVVEDLPTIIGPAKIGKHTADKTWHWVDVGSEDNFWKNSGFAVKVSRTELAVFHNAGTDKWYASQNSCPHKQLQVLSRGLVG
;
A
#
# COMPACT_ATOMS: atom_id res chain seq x y z
N LYS A 1 -2.48 -10.64 10.44
CA LYS A 1 -2.09 -9.48 11.26
C LYS A 1 -1.14 -9.96 12.34
N MET A 2 -0.07 -9.22 12.61
CA MET A 2 0.91 -9.59 13.63
C MET A 2 1.07 -8.45 14.64
N GLY A 3 1.38 -8.76 15.89
CA GLY A 3 1.62 -7.76 16.94
C GLY A 3 2.64 -8.24 17.95
N VAL A 4 3.51 -7.32 18.40
CA VAL A 4 4.57 -7.60 19.38
C VAL A 4 4.43 -6.63 20.53
N SER A 5 4.26 -7.15 21.75
CA SER A 5 4.19 -6.38 22.99
C SER A 5 5.43 -6.65 23.82
N GLY A 6 6.20 -5.60 24.14
CA GLY A 6 7.40 -5.71 24.97
C GLY A 6 7.14 -5.94 26.46
N CYS A 7 5.88 -6.03 26.90
CA CYS A 7 5.53 -6.40 28.28
C CYS A 7 4.08 -6.90 28.37
N MET A 8 3.73 -7.46 29.52
CA MET A 8 2.39 -7.97 29.85
C MET A 8 1.26 -6.93 29.82
N ARG A 9 1.57 -5.62 29.74
CA ARG A 9 0.54 -4.58 29.54
C ARG A 9 -0.07 -4.62 28.14
N GLU A 10 0.55 -5.34 27.21
CA GLU A 10 -0.07 -5.74 25.95
C GLU A 10 -0.51 -4.57 25.06
N CYS A 11 0.18 -3.42 25.12
CA CYS A 11 -0.24 -2.20 24.41
C CYS A 11 -0.33 -2.32 22.87
N ALA A 12 0.23 -3.38 22.28
CA ALA A 12 0.14 -3.65 20.85
C ALA A 12 -1.08 -4.52 20.46
N GLU A 13 -1.93 -4.90 21.43
CA GLU A 13 -3.12 -5.75 21.21
C GLU A 13 -2.75 -7.07 20.50
N ALA A 14 -1.56 -7.60 20.81
CA ALA A 14 -0.98 -8.82 20.25
C ALA A 14 -1.93 -10.03 20.38
N GLN A 15 -2.65 -10.17 21.48
CA GLN A 15 -3.61 -11.26 21.72
C GLN A 15 -4.89 -11.14 20.91
N GLY A 16 -5.13 -10.05 20.19
CA GLY A 16 -6.22 -10.00 19.21
C GLY A 16 -5.77 -10.31 17.77
N LYS A 17 -4.46 -10.35 17.51
CA LYS A 17 -3.91 -10.51 16.15
C LYS A 17 -3.88 -11.99 15.76
N ASP A 18 -3.74 -12.27 14.46
CA ASP A 18 -3.57 -13.64 13.97
C ASP A 18 -2.31 -14.29 14.56
N VAL A 19 -1.26 -13.49 14.80
CA VAL A 19 -0.03 -13.88 15.51
C VAL A 19 0.33 -12.78 16.51
N GLY A 20 0.54 -13.15 17.76
CA GLY A 20 0.90 -12.25 18.85
C GLY A 20 2.13 -12.72 19.60
N LEU A 21 3.07 -11.82 19.86
CA LEU A 21 4.20 -12.05 20.77
C LEU A 21 4.08 -11.14 21.98
N VAL A 22 4.24 -11.69 23.18
CA VAL A 22 4.30 -10.93 24.44
C VAL A 22 5.58 -11.30 25.17
N ALA A 23 6.44 -10.30 25.43
CA ALA A 23 7.73 -10.52 26.07
C ALA A 23 7.57 -10.97 27.53
N THR A 24 8.36 -11.96 27.93
CA THR A 24 8.50 -12.45 29.29
C THR A 24 9.94 -12.21 29.79
N ALA A 25 10.23 -12.56 31.04
CA ALA A 25 11.58 -12.50 31.57
C ALA A 25 12.54 -13.53 30.92
N LYS A 26 12.00 -14.57 30.27
CA LYS A 26 12.76 -15.69 29.72
C LYS A 26 12.76 -15.74 28.19
N GLY A 27 11.91 -14.95 27.53
CA GLY A 27 11.76 -14.95 26.08
C GLY A 27 10.40 -14.40 25.68
N TRP A 28 9.62 -15.17 24.93
CA TRP A 28 8.33 -14.78 24.38
C TRP A 28 7.23 -15.79 24.66
N ASN A 29 6.03 -15.28 24.91
CA ASN A 29 4.81 -16.05 24.78
C ASN A 29 4.23 -15.81 23.39
N LEU A 30 4.09 -16.89 22.61
CA LEU A 30 3.53 -16.88 21.27
C LEU A 30 2.04 -17.23 21.33
N TYR A 31 1.21 -16.36 20.76
CA TYR A 31 -0.23 -16.51 20.64
C TYR A 31 -0.60 -16.60 19.16
N ILE A 32 -1.55 -17.46 18.79
CA ILE A 32 -1.99 -17.63 17.40
C ILE A 32 -3.53 -17.63 17.25
N CYS A 33 -3.99 -17.34 16.04
CA CYS A 33 -5.38 -17.45 15.59
C CYS A 33 -6.38 -16.49 16.26
N GLY A 34 -5.93 -15.28 16.63
CA GLY A 34 -6.82 -14.19 17.03
C GLY A 34 -7.58 -13.58 15.84
N ASN A 35 -8.70 -12.91 16.11
CA ASN A 35 -9.52 -12.28 15.09
C ASN A 35 -10.08 -10.95 15.55
N HIS A 36 -9.92 -9.94 14.69
CA HIS A 36 -10.58 -8.65 14.82
C HIS A 36 -11.56 -8.48 13.66
N GLY A 37 -12.82 -8.21 13.96
CA GLY A 37 -13.87 -8.03 12.96
C GLY A 37 -15.26 -8.26 13.55
N THR A 38 -16.17 -8.79 12.73
CA THR A 38 -17.56 -9.07 13.09
C THR A 38 -17.71 -10.14 14.18
N SER A 39 -16.75 -11.06 14.28
CA SER A 39 -16.71 -12.09 15.32
C SER A 39 -15.35 -12.05 16.04
N PRO A 40 -15.16 -11.10 16.97
CA PRO A 40 -13.88 -10.92 17.65
C PRO A 40 -13.51 -12.16 18.46
N LYS A 41 -12.23 -12.55 18.40
CA LYS A 41 -11.70 -13.71 19.12
C LYS A 41 -10.29 -13.42 19.60
N HIS A 42 -10.00 -13.76 20.85
CA HIS A 42 -8.62 -13.74 21.34
C HIS A 42 -7.82 -14.89 20.72
N ALA A 43 -6.58 -14.59 20.40
CA ALA A 43 -5.56 -15.56 20.05
C ALA A 43 -5.32 -16.49 21.24
N THR A 44 -5.06 -17.75 20.95
CA THR A 44 -4.79 -18.75 21.98
C THR A 44 -3.28 -18.84 22.19
N LEU A 45 -2.87 -18.97 23.45
CA LEU A 45 -1.47 -19.20 23.82
C LEU A 45 -0.99 -20.52 23.22
N PHE A 46 0.05 -20.44 22.40
CA PHE A 46 0.60 -21.56 21.65
C PHE A 46 1.87 -22.11 22.30
N LEU A 47 2.84 -21.23 22.59
CA LEU A 47 4.11 -21.58 23.25
C LEU A 47 4.48 -20.50 24.26
N ASN A 48 5.21 -20.90 25.30
CA ASN A 48 5.64 -20.02 26.39
C ASN A 48 7.16 -19.95 26.48
N ASP A 49 7.67 -18.79 26.89
CA ASP A 49 9.09 -18.54 27.18
C ASP A 49 10.05 -19.00 26.07
N ILE A 50 9.67 -18.85 24.79
CA ILE A 50 10.50 -19.23 23.64
C ILE A 50 11.52 -18.14 23.29
N SER A 51 12.66 -18.53 22.74
CA SER A 51 13.70 -17.62 22.25
C SER A 51 13.27 -16.85 20.99
N ASP A 52 14.05 -15.83 20.61
CA ASP A 52 13.82 -15.05 19.39
C ASP A 52 13.82 -15.93 18.12
N ASP A 53 14.78 -16.85 18.02
CA ASP A 53 14.93 -17.74 16.87
C ASP A 53 13.75 -18.74 16.80
N GLU A 54 13.35 -19.30 17.94
CA GLU A 54 12.18 -20.18 18.04
C GLU A 54 10.89 -19.45 17.69
N ALA A 55 10.73 -18.20 18.13
CA ALA A 55 9.56 -17.40 17.81
C ALA A 55 9.40 -17.23 16.31
N ILE A 56 10.48 -16.85 15.60
CA ILE A 56 10.44 -16.70 14.14
C ILE A 56 10.15 -18.05 13.47
N MET A 57 10.87 -19.11 13.86
CA MET A 57 10.69 -20.45 13.30
C MET A 57 9.25 -20.98 13.46
N TYR A 58 8.66 -20.89 14.65
CA TYR A 58 7.32 -21.39 14.88
C TYR A 58 6.25 -20.53 14.21
N ILE A 59 6.44 -19.22 14.12
CA ILE A 59 5.55 -18.35 13.34
C ILE A 59 5.56 -18.78 11.88
N ASP A 60 6.75 -18.98 11.31
CA ASP A 60 6.90 -19.38 9.90
C ASP A 60 6.22 -20.71 9.61
N ARG A 61 6.46 -21.72 10.45
CA ARG A 61 5.83 -23.04 10.31
C ARG A 61 4.31 -23.00 10.45
N VAL A 62 3.78 -22.28 11.45
CA VAL A 62 2.32 -22.12 11.62
C VAL A 62 1.72 -21.42 10.41
N MET A 63 2.35 -20.37 9.90
CA MET A 63 1.87 -19.65 8.73
C MET A 63 1.90 -20.53 7.47
N MET A 64 2.98 -21.27 7.24
CA MET A 64 3.07 -22.22 6.12
C MET A 64 1.99 -23.30 6.25
N TYR A 65 1.87 -23.94 7.41
CA TYR A 65 0.85 -24.97 7.65
C TYR A 65 -0.57 -24.44 7.43
N TYR A 66 -0.86 -23.22 7.90
CA TYR A 66 -2.11 -22.53 7.62
C TYR A 66 -2.33 -22.33 6.11
N THR A 67 -1.33 -21.86 5.36
CA THR A 67 -1.50 -21.65 3.90
C THR A 67 -1.74 -22.95 3.12
N PHE A 68 -1.28 -24.09 3.63
CA PHE A 68 -1.49 -25.40 2.99
C PHE A 68 -2.85 -26.02 3.32
N THR A 69 -3.38 -25.76 4.50
CA THR A 69 -4.54 -26.49 5.03
C THR A 69 -5.82 -25.65 5.08
N ALA A 70 -5.73 -24.33 4.98
CA ALA A 70 -6.90 -23.45 4.99
C ALA A 70 -7.56 -23.32 3.62
N ASP A 71 -8.89 -23.31 3.59
CA ASP A 71 -9.66 -22.99 2.40
C ASP A 71 -9.43 -21.53 1.95
N PRO A 72 -9.56 -21.23 0.64
CA PRO A 72 -9.45 -19.87 0.13
C PRO A 72 -10.35 -18.88 0.89
N LEU A 73 -9.84 -17.68 1.16
CA LEU A 73 -10.54 -16.59 1.86
C LEU A 73 -10.92 -16.87 3.32
N THR A 74 -10.32 -17.89 3.94
CA THR A 74 -10.54 -18.21 5.35
C THR A 74 -9.69 -17.29 6.26
N ARG A 75 -10.16 -17.04 7.49
CA ARG A 75 -9.38 -16.36 8.55
C ARG A 75 -8.71 -17.41 9.43
N THR A 76 -7.52 -17.13 9.96
CA THR A 76 -6.77 -18.07 10.83
C THR A 76 -7.61 -18.57 12.02
N SER A 77 -8.45 -17.72 12.61
CA SER A 77 -9.36 -18.12 13.69
C SER A 77 -10.44 -19.12 13.27
N LYS A 78 -10.96 -18.99 12.04
CA LYS A 78 -11.99 -19.88 11.48
C LYS A 78 -11.38 -21.18 10.99
N TRP A 79 -10.18 -21.10 10.43
CA TRP A 79 -9.38 -22.28 10.12
C TRP A 79 -9.14 -23.12 11.37
N LEU A 80 -8.66 -22.51 12.47
CA LEU A 80 -8.42 -23.25 13.72
C LEU A 80 -9.69 -23.86 14.33
N GLU A 81 -10.84 -23.20 14.19
CA GLU A 81 -12.14 -23.74 14.65
C GLU A 81 -12.58 -24.98 13.86
N ASN A 82 -12.28 -25.01 12.57
CA ASN A 82 -12.66 -26.11 11.68
C ASN A 82 -11.63 -27.24 11.65
N LEU A 83 -10.41 -27.00 12.14
CA LEU A 83 -9.34 -27.98 12.16
C LEU A 83 -9.61 -29.04 13.22
N GLU A 84 -9.64 -30.31 12.82
CA GLU A 84 -9.79 -31.43 13.75
C GLU A 84 -8.59 -31.48 14.73
N GLY A 85 -8.88 -31.56 16.03
CA GLY A 85 -7.86 -31.46 17.08
C GLY A 85 -7.39 -30.04 17.40
N GLY A 86 -7.85 -29.03 16.64
CA GLY A 86 -7.65 -27.61 16.94
C GLY A 86 -6.20 -27.24 17.19
N LEU A 87 -5.94 -26.49 18.27
CA LEU A 87 -4.61 -25.97 18.60
C LEU A 87 -3.60 -27.07 18.90
N GLU A 88 -4.02 -28.13 19.57
CA GLU A 88 -3.12 -29.25 19.89
C GLU A 88 -2.66 -29.95 18.62
N HIS A 89 -3.52 -30.12 17.63
CA HIS A 89 -3.11 -30.67 16.34
C HIS A 89 -2.05 -29.80 15.66
N VAL A 90 -2.23 -28.47 15.66
CA VAL A 90 -1.21 -27.56 15.12
C VAL A 90 0.12 -27.75 15.86
N ARG A 91 0.09 -27.86 17.20
CA ARG A 91 1.27 -28.07 18.04
C ARG A 91 1.98 -29.38 17.68
N GLU A 92 1.24 -30.49 17.58
CA GLU A 92 1.79 -31.79 17.19
C GLU A 92 2.47 -31.74 15.81
N VAL A 93 1.91 -30.99 14.86
CA VAL A 93 2.46 -30.92 13.51
C VAL A 93 3.71 -30.05 13.43
N VAL A 94 3.71 -28.85 14.03
CA VAL A 94 4.80 -27.87 13.84
C VAL A 94 5.87 -27.90 14.92
N VAL A 95 5.57 -28.48 16.09
CA VAL A 95 6.50 -28.62 17.23
C VAL A 95 7.00 -30.05 17.33
N ASP A 96 6.08 -31.02 17.39
CA ASP A 96 6.44 -32.44 17.58
C ASP A 96 6.74 -33.15 16.24
N ASP A 97 6.63 -32.43 15.12
CA ASP A 97 6.82 -32.91 13.74
C ASP A 97 6.10 -34.23 13.43
N LYS A 98 4.88 -34.39 13.98
CA LYS A 98 4.09 -35.64 13.90
C LYS A 98 3.84 -36.13 12.47
N LEU A 99 3.86 -35.22 11.49
CA LEU A 99 3.65 -35.52 10.07
C LEU A 99 4.95 -35.52 9.24
N GLY A 100 6.11 -35.20 9.83
CA GLY A 100 7.38 -35.08 9.11
C GLY A 100 7.40 -33.92 8.09
N LEU A 101 6.69 -32.83 8.37
CA LEU A 101 6.50 -31.71 7.45
C LEU A 101 7.42 -30.52 7.76
N CYS A 102 8.05 -30.46 8.94
CA CYS A 102 8.77 -29.27 9.37
C CYS A 102 9.88 -28.84 8.38
N GLU A 103 10.68 -29.78 7.89
CA GLU A 103 11.74 -29.48 6.91
C GLU A 103 11.18 -28.90 5.60
N GLU A 104 10.06 -29.44 5.13
CA GLU A 104 9.40 -28.94 3.92
C GLU A 104 8.81 -27.53 4.14
N LEU A 105 8.16 -27.29 5.28
CA LEU A 105 7.61 -25.98 5.64
C LEU A 105 8.72 -24.93 5.71
N ASP A 106 9.86 -25.26 6.35
CA ASP A 106 11.01 -24.37 6.47
C ASP A 106 11.63 -24.05 5.10
N ALA A 107 11.84 -25.06 4.25
CA ALA A 107 12.38 -24.88 2.90
C ALA A 107 11.49 -23.99 2.03
N ARG A 108 10.16 -24.13 2.15
CA ARG A 108 9.19 -23.32 1.42
C ARG A 108 9.17 -21.88 1.90
N MET A 109 9.15 -21.65 3.21
CA MET A 109 9.25 -20.30 3.76
C MET A 109 10.54 -19.63 3.30
N LYS A 110 11.66 -20.35 3.36
CA LYS A 110 12.95 -19.86 2.87
C LYS A 110 12.89 -19.44 1.40
N SER A 111 12.26 -20.24 0.53
CA SER A 111 12.06 -19.90 -0.88
C SER A 111 11.24 -18.60 -1.05
N GLN A 112 10.19 -18.39 -0.25
CA GLN A 112 9.42 -17.14 -0.27
C GLN A 112 10.25 -15.94 0.17
N ILE A 113 11.07 -16.09 1.22
CA ILE A 113 11.96 -15.04 1.72
C ILE A 113 13.04 -14.70 0.69
N ASP A 114 13.67 -15.72 0.10
CA ASP A 114 14.77 -15.56 -0.87
C ASP A 114 14.29 -14.92 -2.18
N THR A 115 13.00 -15.01 -2.51
CA THR A 115 12.40 -14.42 -3.72
C THR A 115 11.64 -13.12 -3.46
N TYR A 116 11.52 -12.68 -2.20
CA TYR A 116 10.81 -11.46 -1.86
C TYR A 116 11.54 -10.22 -2.38
N GLU A 117 10.88 -9.43 -3.23
CA GLU A 117 11.31 -8.09 -3.64
C GLU A 117 10.27 -7.06 -3.20
N CYS A 118 10.71 -6.02 -2.49
CA CYS A 118 9.83 -4.91 -2.14
C CYS A 118 9.71 -3.95 -3.33
N GLU A 119 8.60 -4.03 -4.07
CA GLU A 119 8.35 -3.20 -5.25
C GLU A 119 8.50 -1.69 -4.97
N TRP A 120 8.09 -1.23 -3.79
CA TRP A 120 8.24 0.18 -3.40
C TRP A 120 9.68 0.56 -3.12
N LYS A 121 10.46 -0.34 -2.51
CA LYS A 121 11.91 -0.13 -2.33
C LYS A 121 12.61 -0.05 -3.68
N LYS A 122 12.28 -0.96 -4.61
CA LYS A 122 12.78 -0.93 -6.00
C LYS A 122 12.48 0.40 -6.68
N VAL A 123 11.24 0.90 -6.52
CA VAL A 123 10.84 2.22 -7.02
C VAL A 123 11.68 3.33 -6.39
N VAL A 124 11.83 3.36 -5.07
CA VAL A 124 12.59 4.39 -4.34
C VAL A 124 14.08 4.37 -4.70
N ASP A 125 14.68 3.20 -4.82
CA ASP A 125 16.12 3.06 -5.08
C ASP A 125 16.46 3.30 -6.56
N THR A 126 15.49 3.19 -7.48
CA THR A 126 15.69 3.39 -8.92
C THR A 126 15.26 4.80 -9.37
N PRO A 127 16.19 5.72 -9.74
CA PRO A 127 15.84 7.09 -10.13
C PRO A 127 14.84 7.18 -11.28
N ALA A 128 14.95 6.30 -12.29
CA ALA A 128 14.02 6.24 -13.42
C ALA A 128 12.59 5.85 -12.99
N LEU A 129 12.45 4.97 -12.00
CA LEU A 129 11.14 4.60 -11.44
C LEU A 129 10.61 5.70 -10.51
N ARG A 130 11.47 6.35 -9.70
CA ARG A 130 11.04 7.51 -8.90
C ARG A 130 10.51 8.65 -9.75
N ALA A 131 11.12 8.91 -10.90
CA ALA A 131 10.68 9.95 -11.83
C ALA A 131 9.20 9.78 -12.23
N ARG A 132 8.68 8.56 -12.17
CA ARG A 132 7.27 8.23 -12.45
C ARG A 132 6.28 8.78 -11.45
N PHE A 133 6.73 9.05 -10.22
CA PHE A 133 5.87 9.47 -9.11
C PHE A 133 5.98 10.97 -8.83
N ARG A 134 6.63 11.74 -9.72
CA ARG A 134 6.65 13.20 -9.63
C ARG A 134 5.24 13.75 -9.86
N GLN A 135 4.93 14.86 -9.20
CA GLN A 135 3.64 15.52 -9.36
C GLN A 135 3.49 16.17 -10.75
N PHE A 136 4.56 16.74 -11.30
CA PHE A 136 4.55 17.42 -12.59
C PHE A 136 5.77 17.06 -13.44
N ALA A 137 5.59 16.99 -14.76
CA ALA A 137 6.66 16.70 -15.72
C ALA A 137 7.70 17.81 -15.84
N ASN A 138 7.25 19.06 -15.76
CA ASN A 138 8.00 20.25 -16.14
C ASN A 138 8.45 21.10 -14.93
N VAL A 139 8.21 20.62 -13.71
CA VAL A 139 8.61 21.30 -12.49
C VAL A 139 9.58 20.38 -11.74
N GLU A 140 10.68 20.93 -11.26
CA GLU A 140 11.52 20.17 -10.33
C GLU A 140 10.69 19.78 -9.11
N ASP A 141 10.75 18.50 -8.76
CA ASP A 141 10.08 17.92 -7.60
C ASP A 141 10.78 18.33 -6.30
N LYS A 142 10.98 19.65 -6.14
CA LYS A 142 11.28 20.22 -4.85
C LYS A 142 9.96 20.18 -4.09
N LYS A 143 10.00 19.85 -2.79
CA LYS A 143 8.89 20.11 -1.86
C LYS A 143 8.64 21.63 -1.81
N TYR A 144 8.07 22.20 -2.86
CA TYR A 144 7.72 23.60 -2.95
C TYR A 144 6.26 23.75 -2.55
N GLY A 145 5.95 24.92 -1.99
CA GLY A 145 4.70 25.29 -1.32
C GLY A 145 3.43 25.00 -2.15
N ASP A 146 2.23 25.11 -1.61
CA ASP A 146 1.71 26.28 -0.91
C ASP A 146 0.47 25.85 -0.11
N LEU A 147 0.64 24.99 0.90
CA LEU A 147 -0.44 24.83 1.88
C LEU A 147 -0.50 26.13 2.67
N GLU A 148 -1.36 27.03 2.23
CA GLU A 148 -1.72 28.19 3.04
C GLU A 148 -2.44 27.68 4.29
N TRP A 149 -2.00 28.13 5.46
CA TRP A 149 -2.55 27.69 6.72
C TRP A 149 -3.40 28.81 7.31
N SER A 150 -4.66 28.49 7.58
CA SER A 150 -5.54 29.30 8.41
C SER A 150 -5.64 28.71 9.82
N LYS A 151 -6.07 29.51 10.79
CA LYS A 151 -6.44 29.02 12.12
C LYS A 151 -7.96 28.93 12.20
N GLN A 152 -8.49 27.73 12.45
CA GLN A 152 -9.89 27.53 12.80
C GLN A 152 -9.95 26.86 14.17
N ARG A 153 -10.63 27.48 15.14
CA ARG A 153 -10.74 26.98 16.52
C ARG A 153 -9.37 26.67 17.17
N LYS A 154 -8.39 27.55 17.00
CA LYS A 154 -6.99 27.40 17.48
C LYS A 154 -6.18 26.25 16.86
N GLN A 155 -6.76 25.48 15.92
CA GLN A 155 -6.04 24.44 15.19
C GLN A 155 -5.62 24.95 13.80
N ARG A 156 -4.49 24.44 13.29
CA ARG A 156 -4.04 24.71 11.92
C ARG A 156 -4.96 23.97 10.94
N LYS A 157 -5.51 24.70 9.98
CA LYS A 157 -6.33 24.17 8.88
C LYS A 157 -5.73 24.63 7.56
N ILE A 158 -5.69 23.72 6.58
CA ILE A 158 -5.33 24.06 5.21
C ILE A 158 -6.41 24.97 4.63
N VAL A 159 -6.02 26.12 4.10
CA VAL A 159 -6.90 26.98 3.31
C VAL A 159 -7.28 26.20 2.06
N VAL A 160 -8.57 25.98 1.89
CA VAL A 160 -9.14 25.38 0.69
C VAL A 160 -9.78 26.54 -0.06
N GLU A 161 -9.21 26.91 -1.20
CA GLU A 161 -9.87 27.82 -2.13
C GLU A 161 -10.96 27.05 -2.88
N ASP A 162 -12.09 27.71 -3.11
CA ASP A 162 -13.09 27.18 -4.03
C ASP A 162 -12.50 27.20 -5.44
N LEU A 163 -12.41 26.02 -6.06
CA LEU A 163 -11.99 25.92 -7.45
C LEU A 163 -12.95 26.74 -8.33
N PRO A 164 -12.45 27.47 -9.33
CA PRO A 164 -13.31 28.24 -10.21
C PRO A 164 -14.34 27.32 -10.87
N THR A 165 -15.62 27.69 -10.81
CA THR A 165 -16.76 26.94 -11.36
C THR A 165 -16.82 27.06 -12.89
N ILE A 166 -15.71 26.79 -13.58
CA ILE A 166 -15.70 26.73 -15.05
C ILE A 166 -16.05 25.30 -15.44
N ILE A 167 -17.34 25.08 -15.65
CA ILE A 167 -17.89 23.82 -16.14
C ILE A 167 -18.38 24.05 -17.57
N GLY A 168 -17.85 23.30 -18.53
CA GLY A 168 -18.22 23.41 -19.94
C GLY A 168 -17.06 23.15 -20.89
N PRO A 169 -17.30 23.14 -22.21
CA PRO A 169 -16.24 23.00 -23.21
C PRO A 169 -15.24 24.16 -23.09
N ALA A 170 -14.00 23.92 -23.51
CA ALA A 170 -12.99 24.97 -23.60
C ALA A 170 -13.54 26.16 -24.40
N LYS A 171 -13.56 27.34 -23.78
CA LYS A 171 -14.07 28.58 -24.43
C LYS A 171 -13.21 29.02 -25.61
N ILE A 172 -11.96 28.57 -25.66
CA ILE A 172 -10.98 28.97 -26.67
C ILE A 172 -10.23 27.72 -27.14
N GLY A 173 -10.14 27.53 -28.45
CA GLY A 173 -9.46 26.40 -29.08
C GLY A 173 -8.21 26.84 -29.85
N LYS A 174 -7.39 25.87 -30.28
CA LYS A 174 -6.19 26.14 -31.09
C LYS A 174 -6.50 26.95 -32.36
N HIS A 175 -7.67 26.74 -32.97
CA HIS A 175 -8.10 27.41 -34.20
C HIS A 175 -8.46 28.89 -34.01
N THR A 176 -8.68 29.33 -32.76
CA THR A 176 -8.94 30.74 -32.41
C THR A 176 -7.69 31.45 -31.88
N ALA A 177 -6.50 30.83 -31.97
CA ALA A 177 -5.26 31.43 -31.51
C ALA A 177 -4.83 32.58 -32.43
N ASP A 178 -4.52 33.74 -31.84
CA ASP A 178 -4.01 34.92 -32.54
C ASP A 178 -2.51 35.16 -32.21
N LYS A 179 -1.97 36.30 -32.64
CA LYS A 179 -0.54 36.65 -32.44
C LYS A 179 -0.14 36.88 -30.97
N THR A 180 -1.09 36.94 -30.04
CA THR A 180 -0.81 37.09 -28.60
C THR A 180 -0.47 35.75 -27.93
N TRP A 181 -0.72 34.63 -28.61
CA TRP A 181 -0.41 33.30 -28.12
C TRP A 181 1.08 33.03 -28.22
N HIS A 182 1.64 32.40 -27.19
CA HIS A 182 3.01 31.93 -27.16
C HIS A 182 3.04 30.44 -26.84
N TRP A 183 4.00 29.75 -27.42
CA TRP A 183 4.26 28.35 -27.09
C TRP A 183 4.93 28.26 -25.73
N VAL A 184 4.49 27.30 -24.93
CA VAL A 184 5.09 26.97 -23.63
C VAL A 184 5.70 25.58 -23.75
N ASP A 185 7.00 25.48 -23.46
CA ASP A 185 7.67 24.20 -23.35
C ASP A 185 7.23 23.48 -22.05
N VAL A 186 6.80 22.24 -22.19
CA VAL A 186 6.29 21.40 -21.10
C VAL A 186 7.12 20.11 -20.89
N GLY A 187 8.26 19.99 -21.58
CA GLY A 187 9.24 18.91 -21.38
C GLY A 187 9.34 17.91 -22.53
N SER A 188 10.25 16.94 -22.38
CA SER A 188 10.53 15.88 -23.37
C SER A 188 9.36 14.89 -23.52
N GLU A 189 9.23 14.29 -24.70
CA GLU A 189 8.30 13.18 -24.97
C GLU A 189 8.53 12.00 -24.03
N ASP A 190 9.78 11.76 -23.58
CA ASP A 190 10.13 10.67 -22.65
C ASP A 190 9.43 10.79 -21.28
N ASN A 191 8.98 12.00 -20.92
CA ASN A 191 8.25 12.24 -19.68
C ASN A 191 6.78 11.79 -19.77
N PHE A 192 6.28 11.47 -20.97
CA PHE A 192 4.89 11.11 -21.22
C PHE A 192 4.82 9.73 -21.88
N TRP A 193 4.36 8.72 -21.13
CA TRP A 193 4.27 7.38 -21.70
C TRP A 193 3.04 7.21 -22.58
N LYS A 194 3.23 6.37 -23.59
CA LYS A 194 2.19 5.85 -24.46
C LYS A 194 1.02 5.28 -23.63
N ASN A 195 -0.19 5.69 -23.99
CA ASN A 195 -1.47 5.35 -23.35
C ASN A 195 -1.58 5.76 -21.87
N SER A 196 -0.71 6.63 -21.39
CA SER A 196 -0.78 7.20 -20.05
C SER A 196 -1.06 8.70 -20.11
N GLY A 197 -1.42 9.26 -18.95
CA GLY A 197 -1.47 10.70 -18.75
C GLY A 197 -0.30 11.14 -17.87
N PHE A 198 0.10 12.40 -17.99
CA PHE A 198 0.95 13.02 -16.98
C PHE A 198 0.61 14.49 -16.81
N ALA A 199 0.77 15.01 -15.59
CA ALA A 199 0.41 16.38 -15.27
C ALA A 199 1.57 17.33 -15.61
N VAL A 200 1.24 18.50 -16.15
CA VAL A 200 2.17 19.60 -16.35
C VAL A 200 1.60 20.85 -15.70
N LYS A 201 2.46 21.67 -15.09
CA LYS A 201 2.05 22.93 -14.45
C LYS A 201 2.33 24.09 -15.39
N VAL A 202 1.31 24.85 -15.73
CA VAL A 202 1.43 26.08 -16.53
C VAL A 202 0.86 27.22 -15.70
N SER A 203 1.74 28.11 -15.22
CA SER A 203 1.38 29.16 -14.26
C SER A 203 0.73 28.56 -12.99
N ARG A 204 -0.53 28.89 -12.69
CA ARG A 204 -1.30 28.37 -11.55
C ARG A 204 -2.21 27.19 -11.90
N THR A 205 -2.19 26.72 -13.14
CA THR A 205 -3.09 25.68 -13.63
C THR A 205 -2.35 24.39 -13.93
N GLU A 206 -3.02 23.27 -13.69
CA GLU A 206 -2.54 21.95 -14.07
C GLU A 206 -3.20 21.49 -15.36
N LEU A 207 -2.40 21.00 -16.30
CA LEU A 207 -2.87 20.38 -17.53
C LEU A 207 -2.53 18.88 -17.50
N ALA A 208 -3.43 18.06 -18.00
CA ALA A 208 -3.21 16.64 -18.26
C ALA A 208 -2.82 16.48 -19.74
N VAL A 209 -1.65 15.88 -19.97
CA VAL A 209 -1.14 15.58 -21.31
C VAL A 209 -1.17 14.07 -21.52
N PHE A 210 -1.60 13.62 -22.70
CA PHE A 210 -1.75 12.23 -23.06
C PHE A 210 -1.12 11.96 -24.43
N HIS A 211 -0.50 10.79 -24.57
CA HIS A 211 -0.07 10.26 -25.86
C HIS A 211 -0.83 8.97 -26.16
N ASN A 212 -1.75 9.01 -27.11
CA ASN A 212 -2.52 7.81 -27.50
C ASN A 212 -1.70 6.99 -28.51
N ALA A 213 -1.32 5.77 -28.15
CA ALA A 213 -0.50 4.91 -29.00
C ALA A 213 -1.28 4.36 -30.21
N GLY A 214 -2.60 4.22 -30.11
CA GLY A 214 -3.44 3.69 -31.18
C GLY A 214 -3.67 4.69 -32.32
N THR A 215 -3.71 5.98 -32.01
CA THR A 215 -3.85 7.05 -33.02
C THR A 215 -2.54 7.81 -33.28
N ASP A 216 -1.51 7.55 -32.49
CA ASP A 216 -0.24 8.28 -32.41
C ASP A 216 -0.44 9.80 -32.29
N LYS A 217 -1.44 10.20 -31.50
CA LYS A 217 -1.81 11.61 -31.30
C LYS A 217 -1.62 12.04 -29.86
N TRP A 218 -1.21 13.30 -29.72
CA TRP A 218 -1.10 13.99 -28.44
C TRP A 218 -2.38 14.75 -28.13
N TYR A 219 -2.81 14.68 -26.88
CA TYR A 219 -3.97 15.39 -26.35
C TYR A 219 -3.56 16.14 -25.09
N ALA A 220 -4.13 17.33 -24.89
CA ALA A 220 -3.96 18.08 -23.67
C ALA A 220 -5.32 18.65 -23.23
N SER A 221 -5.59 18.61 -21.93
CA SER A 221 -6.76 19.19 -21.30
C SER A 221 -6.36 19.81 -19.97
N GLN A 222 -7.21 20.65 -19.38
CA GLN A 222 -7.09 20.94 -17.95
C GLN A 222 -7.15 19.62 -17.16
N ASN A 223 -6.33 19.47 -16.12
CA ASN A 223 -6.24 18.24 -15.31
C ASN A 223 -7.51 17.99 -14.45
N SER A 224 -8.56 18.80 -14.60
CA SER A 224 -9.76 18.79 -13.76
C SER A 224 -10.90 17.95 -14.34
N CYS A 225 -11.49 17.08 -13.52
CA CYS A 225 -12.72 16.35 -13.86
C CYS A 225 -13.90 17.33 -14.01
N PRO A 226 -14.64 17.32 -15.13
CA PRO A 226 -15.72 18.28 -15.37
C PRO A 226 -16.87 18.20 -14.35
N HIS A 227 -17.07 17.05 -13.71
CA HIS A 227 -18.15 16.82 -12.74
C HIS A 227 -17.77 17.13 -11.30
N LYS A 228 -16.57 16.68 -10.87
CA LYS A 228 -16.13 16.75 -9.47
C LYS A 228 -15.00 17.76 -9.23
N GLN A 229 -14.46 18.35 -10.30
CA GLN A 229 -13.34 19.27 -10.29
C GLN A 229 -12.07 18.71 -9.60
N LEU A 230 -11.91 17.37 -9.63
CA LEU A 230 -10.74 16.69 -9.08
C LEU A 230 -9.61 16.69 -10.12
N GLN A 231 -8.39 16.97 -9.69
CA GLN A 231 -7.17 17.00 -10.53
C GLN A 231 -6.64 15.58 -10.81
N VAL A 232 -7.44 14.76 -11.52
CA VAL A 232 -7.18 13.32 -11.69
C VAL A 232 -7.03 12.87 -13.14
N LEU A 233 -7.33 13.72 -14.13
CA LEU A 233 -7.35 13.31 -15.53
C LEU A 233 -5.95 12.87 -16.00
N SER A 234 -4.90 13.48 -15.49
CA SER A 234 -3.50 13.11 -15.75
C SER A 234 -3.13 11.70 -15.30
N ARG A 235 -3.95 10.99 -14.53
CA ARG A 235 -3.66 9.59 -14.15
C ARG A 235 -3.91 8.59 -15.28
N GLY A 236 -4.51 9.04 -16.38
CA GLY A 236 -4.75 8.24 -17.57
C GLY A 236 -6.21 8.27 -18.01
N LEU A 237 -6.47 7.78 -19.22
CA LEU A 237 -7.80 7.78 -19.84
C LEU A 237 -8.75 6.74 -19.25
N VAL A 238 -8.23 5.76 -18.49
CA VAL A 238 -9.00 4.66 -17.90
C VAL A 238 -9.38 4.92 -16.44
N GLY A 239 -8.75 5.91 -15.79
CA GLY A 239 -8.98 6.24 -14.38
C GLY A 239 -8.27 5.28 -13.42
#